data_AF-A0A3B9YPK4-F1
#
_entry.id   AF-A0A3B9YPK4-F1
#
_cell.length_a   1.000
_cell.length_b   1.000
_cell.length_c   1.000
_cell.angle_alpha   90.00
_cell.angle_beta   90.00
_cell.angle_gamma   90.00
#
_symmetry.space_group_name_H-M   'P 1'
#
loop_
_entity.id
_entity.type
_entity.pdbx_description
1 polymer ?
#
loop_
_entity_poly.entity_id
_entity_poly.type
_entity_poly.pdbx_seq_one_letter_code
_entity_poly.pdbx_strand_id
1 'polypeptide(L)' 'VLDLGLPVIDGLKVLEKWRRAGRMMPVLILTARDRWSEKVA' A
#
# COMPACT_ATOMS: atom_id res chain seq x y z
N VAL A 1 0.00 1.02 -10.23
CA VAL A 1 1.21 0.80 -9.40
C VAL A 1 1.08 1.69 -8.17
N LEU A 2 1.45 1.20 -6.98
CA LEU A 2 1.34 1.93 -5.71
C LEU A 2 2.64 1.77 -4.91
N ASP A 3 3.19 2.87 -4.43
CA ASP A 3 4.36 2.88 -3.55
C ASP A 3 3.90 2.91 -2.09
N LEU A 4 4.60 2.18 -1.21
CA LEU A 4 4.35 2.21 0.24
C LEU A 4 5.14 3.32 0.95
N GLY A 5 6.20 3.85 0.33
CA GLY A 5 7.04 4.91 0.85
C GLY A 5 6.53 6.33 0.56
N LEU A 6 5.24 6.49 0.25
CA LEU A 6 4.63 7.78 -0.06
C LEU A 6 4.82 8.76 1.12
N PRO A 7 5.45 9.94 0.91
CA PRO A 7 5.85 10.84 1.99
C PRO A 7 4.69 11.51 2.73
N VAL A 8 3.49 11.50 2.14
CA VAL A 8 2.32 12.22 2.66
C VAL A 8 1.25 11.26 3.21
N ILE A 9 1.09 10.08 2.61
CA ILE A 9 0.03 9.13 2.96
C ILE A 9 0.59 7.72 2.85
N ASP A 10 0.43 6.92 3.89
CA ASP A 10 0.73 5.48 3.86
C ASP A 10 0.00 4.77 2.69
N GLY A 11 0.76 4.14 1.80
CA GLY A 11 0.23 3.41 0.65
C GLY A 11 -0.81 2.35 1.03
N LEU A 12 -0.73 1.76 2.22
CA LEU A 12 -1.74 0.80 2.70
C LEU A 12 -3.11 1.48 2.87
N LYS A 13 -3.15 2.68 3.44
CA LYS A 13 -4.40 3.45 3.61
C LYS A 13 -5.03 3.82 2.26
N VAL A 14 -4.22 4.07 1.24
CA VAL A 14 -4.69 4.29 -0.13
C VAL A 14 -5.35 3.02 -0.68
N LEU A 15 -4.68 1.88 -0.52
CA LEU A 15 -5.19 0.58 -0.99
C LEU A 15 -6.51 0.20 -0.28
N GLU A 16 -6.59 0.39 1.03
CA GLU A 16 -7.82 0.14 1.81
C GLU A 16 -9.00 0.97 1.30
N LYS A 17 -8.80 2.27 1.06
CA LYS A 17 -9.84 3.14 0.48
C LYS A 17 -10.30 2.65 -0.88
N TRP A 18 -9.37 2.17 -1.72
CA TRP A 18 -9.71 1.63 -3.04
C TRP A 18 -10.53 0.35 -2.92
N ARG A 19 -10.14 -0.59 -2.05
CA ARG A 19 -10.90 -1.83 -1.84
C ARG A 19 -12.30 -1.54 -1.28
N ARG A 20 -12.43 -0.61 -0.33
CA ARG A 20 -13.74 -0.14 0.16
C ARG A 20 -14.58 0.53 -0.92
N ALA A 21 -13.95 1.19 -1.88
CA ALA A 21 -14.63 1.81 -3.03
C ALA A 21 -14.92 0.81 -4.18
N GLY A 22 -14.77 -0.50 -3.96
CA GLY A 22 -15.02 -1.53 -4.99
C GLY A 22 -13.99 -1.54 -6.12
N ARG A 23 -12.87 -0.84 -5.99
CA ARG A 23 -11.79 -0.89 -6.98
C ARG A 23 -11.03 -2.20 -6.84
N MET A 24 -11.33 -3.15 -7.71
CA MET A 24 -10.79 -4.52 -7.69
C MET A 24 -9.59 -4.76 -8.61
N MET A 25 -9.08 -3.73 -9.29
CA MET A 25 -7.93 -3.91 -10.18
C MET A 25 -6.71 -4.46 -9.40
N PRO A 26 -5.90 -5.31 -10.04
CA PRO A 26 -4.60 -5.69 -9.50
C PRO A 26 -3.74 -4.45 -9.23
N VAL A 27 -3.07 -4.42 -8.09
CA VAL A 27 -2.18 -3.32 -7.69
C VAL A 27 -0.78 -3.89 -7.50
N LEU A 28 0.14 -3.50 -8.38
CA LEU A 28 1.57 -3.76 -8.19
C LEU A 28 2.11 -2.81 -7.11
N ILE A 29 2.62 -3.39 -6.03
CA ILE A 29 3.27 -2.66 -4.95
C ILE A 29 4.77 -2.63 -5.21
N LEU A 30 5.35 -1.43 -5.27
CA LEU A 30 6.80 -1.25 -5.32
C LEU A 30 7.24 -0.87 -3.90
N THR A 31 8.11 -1.69 -3.29
CA THR A 31 8.68 -1.44 -1.97
C THR A 31 10.19 -1.31 -2.10
N ALA A 32 10.77 -0.27 -1.51
CA ALA A 32 12.19 -0.25 -1.20
C ALA A 32 12.41 -1.18 0.01
N ARG A 33 13.35 -2.13 -0.12
CA ARG A 33 13.54 -3.29 0.79
C ARG A 33 13.80 -2.98 2.27
N ASP A 34 13.94 -1.72 2.66
CA ASP A 34 14.57 -1.38 3.95
C ASP A 34 13.59 -1.15 5.11
N ARG A 35 12.26 -1.25 4.91
CA ARG A 35 11.28 -0.98 6.01
C ARG A 35 10.05 -1.91 6.03
N TRP A 36 10.23 -3.21 5.83
CA TRP A 36 9.19 -4.18 6.22
C TRP A 36 9.51 -4.74 7.62
N SER A 37 9.20 -3.98 8.66
CA SER A 37 9.33 -4.45 10.05
C SER A 37 8.00 -4.65 10.79
N GLU A 38 6.85 -4.31 10.22
CA GLU A 38 5.58 -4.51 10.93
C GLU A 38 4.48 -5.01 10.00
N LYS A 39 4.46 -6.34 9.83
CA LYS A 39 3.22 -7.08 9.61
C LYS A 39 3.48 -8.55 9.89
N VAL A 40 3.27 -8.95 11.14
CA VAL A 40 2.36 -10.03 11.62
C VAL A 40 2.61 -10.23 13.12
N ALA A 41 1.66 -9.78 13.96
CA ALA A 41 1.30 -10.33 15.26
C ALA A 41 -0.15 -9.93 15.57
#